data_AF-A0A497F0E7-F1
#
_entry.id   AF-A0A497F0E7-F1
#
_cell.length_a   1.000
_cell.length_b   1.000
_cell.length_c   1.000
_cell.angle_alpha   90.00
_cell.angle_beta   90.00
_cell.angle_gamma   90.00
#
_symmetry.space_group_name_H-M   'P 1'
#
loop_
_entity.id
_entity.type
_entity.pdbx_description
1 polymer ?
#
loop_
_entity_poly.entity_id
_entity_poly.type
_entity_poly.pdbx_seq_one_letter_code
_entity_poly.pdbx_strand_id
1 'polypeptide(L)'
;MRRFCAICGKLESEEEPLIENLCWECYRDRHKLIKIPHRLKVEVCSSCGAYKVNGRWVRSKSGNPVFEASAEVVKRSVKLTGEGAFEAIPEGFSGRGRVKVRVVARGSVHPLIPEYREEATVEVEVKRVSCPICIKMASKYYVATVQVRAEGRRLTRNEVTLISRLVENIVSREVESDRSAYVVEAKEVGGGFDF
;
A
#
# COMPACT_ATOMS: atom_id res chain seq x y z
N MET A 1 49.12 -1.58 -25.76
CA MET A 1 47.83 -1.74 -26.47
C MET A 1 46.78 -0.93 -25.72
N ARG A 2 45.94 -0.15 -26.42
CA ARG A 2 44.79 0.52 -25.79
C ARG A 2 43.66 -0.50 -25.62
N ARG A 3 43.10 -0.61 -24.42
CA ARG A 3 41.92 -1.45 -24.16
C ARG A 3 40.66 -0.75 -24.70
N PHE A 4 39.65 -1.54 -25.03
CA PHE A 4 38.38 -1.04 -25.55
C PHE A 4 37.21 -1.86 -25.02
N CYS A 5 36.02 -1.26 -25.01
CA CYS A 5 34.78 -1.90 -24.62
C CYS A 5 34.43 -3.03 -25.59
N ALA A 6 34.19 -4.23 -25.06
CA ALA A 6 33.86 -5.43 -25.83
C ALA A 6 32.52 -5.35 -26.60
N ILE A 7 31.64 -4.40 -26.25
CA ILE A 7 30.31 -4.24 -26.87
C ILE A 7 30.30 -3.13 -27.92
N CYS A 8 30.79 -1.93 -27.58
CA CYS A 8 30.68 -0.75 -28.44
C CYS A 8 32.02 -0.25 -29.02
N GLY A 9 33.15 -0.84 -28.62
CA GLY A 9 34.48 -0.44 -29.11
C GLY A 9 35.04 0.86 -28.52
N LYS A 10 34.34 1.51 -27.58
CA LYS A 10 34.84 2.72 -26.89
C LYS A 10 36.19 2.45 -26.22
N LEU A 11 37.19 3.27 -26.52
CA LEU A 11 38.52 3.16 -25.91
C LEU A 11 38.45 3.51 -24.42
N GLU A 12 39.25 2.82 -23.62
CA GLU A 12 39.44 3.15 -22.20
C GLU A 12 40.04 4.55 -22.04
N SER A 13 39.56 5.30 -21.04
CA SER A 13 40.15 6.58 -20.60
C SER A 13 40.38 6.59 -19.10
N GLU A 14 41.15 7.55 -18.58
CA GLU A 14 41.38 7.67 -17.13
C GLU A 14 40.10 8.05 -16.38
N GLU A 15 39.22 8.81 -17.03
CA GLU A 15 37.92 9.23 -16.50
C GLU A 15 36.88 8.10 -16.57
N GLU A 16 37.03 7.14 -17.49
CA GLU A 16 36.12 6.01 -17.67
C GLU A 16 36.92 4.70 -17.84
N PRO A 17 37.53 4.18 -16.76
CA PRO A 17 38.19 2.89 -16.77
C PRO A 17 37.19 1.78 -17.10
N LEU A 18 37.62 0.80 -17.88
CA LEU A 18 36.76 -0.33 -18.26
C LEU A 18 36.53 -1.26 -17.06
N ILE A 19 35.28 -1.65 -16.87
CA ILE A 19 34.85 -2.61 -15.84
C ILE A 19 34.50 -3.90 -16.56
N GLU A 20 35.20 -5.00 -16.27
CA GLU A 20 35.00 -6.29 -16.95
C GLU A 20 35.06 -6.18 -18.49
N ASN A 21 35.96 -5.34 -19.00
CA ASN A 21 36.09 -4.99 -20.43
C ASN A 21 34.86 -4.28 -21.04
N LEU A 22 34.03 -3.62 -20.23
CA LEU A 22 32.90 -2.79 -20.66
C LEU A 22 33.13 -1.33 -20.26
N CYS A 23 32.72 -0.40 -21.13
CA CYS A 23 32.55 0.99 -20.74
C CYS A 23 31.37 1.12 -19.77
N TRP A 24 31.26 2.23 -19.05
CA TRP A 24 30.24 2.40 -18.01
C TRP A 24 28.82 2.35 -18.58
N GLU A 25 28.58 2.86 -19.77
CA GLU A 25 27.28 2.77 -20.45
C GLU A 25 26.88 1.31 -20.72
N CYS A 26 27.75 0.55 -21.39
CA CYS A 26 27.51 -0.88 -21.67
C CYS A 26 27.40 -1.71 -20.39
N TYR A 27 28.15 -1.36 -19.34
CA TYR A 27 28.07 -2.01 -18.05
C TYR A 27 26.70 -1.77 -17.39
N ARG A 28 26.22 -0.52 -17.35
CA ARG A 28 24.89 -0.14 -16.80
C ARG A 28 23.74 -0.75 -17.59
N ASP A 29 23.88 -0.92 -18.90
CA ASP A 29 22.85 -1.56 -19.71
C ASP A 29 22.70 -3.05 -19.42
N ARG A 30 23.82 -3.73 -19.14
CA ARG A 30 23.79 -5.14 -18.71
C ARG A 30 23.44 -5.31 -17.24
N HIS A 31 23.83 -4.34 -16.40
CA HIS A 31 23.62 -4.34 -14.97
C HIS A 31 22.72 -3.19 -14.59
N LYS A 32 21.41 -3.36 -14.80
CA LYS A 32 20.40 -2.36 -14.44
C LYS A 32 20.40 -2.11 -12.93
N LEU A 33 20.34 -0.83 -12.55
CA LEU A 33 20.26 -0.40 -11.16
C LEU A 33 18.95 -0.86 -10.51
N ILE A 34 17.84 -0.77 -11.25
CA ILE A 34 16.50 -1.13 -10.81
C ILE A 34 16.18 -2.57 -11.23
N LYS A 35 15.96 -3.45 -10.25
CA LYS A 35 15.37 -4.79 -10.47
C LYS A 35 13.87 -4.77 -10.18
N ILE A 36 13.09 -4.99 -11.24
CA ILE A 36 11.62 -5.01 -11.18
C ILE A 36 11.13 -6.46 -11.26
N PRO A 37 10.19 -6.88 -10.41
CA PRO A 37 9.52 -8.17 -10.54
C PRO A 37 8.55 -8.19 -11.73
N HIS A 38 8.40 -9.35 -12.37
CA HIS A 38 7.59 -9.50 -13.60
C HIS A 38 6.11 -9.16 -13.44
N ARG A 39 5.54 -9.34 -12.25
CA ARG A 39 4.12 -9.09 -11.97
C ARG A 39 3.94 -8.56 -10.57
N LEU A 40 3.24 -7.43 -10.45
CA LEU A 40 2.81 -6.89 -9.17
C LEU A 40 1.29 -6.81 -9.13
N LYS A 41 0.73 -7.27 -8.02
CA LYS A 41 -0.70 -7.27 -7.76
C LYS A 41 -0.92 -6.74 -6.34
N VAL A 42 -1.94 -5.91 -6.17
CA VAL A 42 -2.41 -5.47 -4.85
C VAL A 42 -3.92 -5.66 -4.73
N GLU A 43 -4.37 -5.94 -3.51
CA GLU A 43 -5.80 -6.07 -3.19
C GLU A 43 -6.27 -4.83 -2.45
N VAL A 44 -7.35 -4.21 -2.94
CA VAL A 44 -7.93 -2.99 -2.38
C VAL A 44 -9.41 -3.23 -2.11
N CYS A 45 -9.86 -2.86 -0.93
CA CYS A 45 -11.25 -3.03 -0.54
C CYS A 45 -12.15 -2.05 -1.30
N SER A 46 -13.18 -2.57 -1.97
CA SER A 46 -14.16 -1.76 -2.70
C SER A 46 -14.98 -0.86 -1.78
N SER A 47 -15.27 -1.30 -0.56
CA SER A 47 -16.16 -0.59 0.37
C SER A 47 -15.46 0.51 1.18
N CYS A 48 -14.19 0.32 1.53
CA CYS A 48 -13.51 1.20 2.49
C CYS A 48 -12.09 1.63 2.09
N GLY A 49 -11.61 1.17 0.93
CA GLY A 49 -10.27 1.53 0.44
C GLY A 49 -9.10 0.90 1.19
N ALA A 50 -9.30 0.19 2.32
CA ALA A 50 -8.21 -0.55 2.96
C ALA A 50 -7.55 -1.50 1.95
N TYR A 51 -6.24 -1.70 2.02
CA TYR A 51 -5.51 -2.51 1.06
C TYR A 51 -4.58 -3.51 1.76
N LYS A 52 -4.22 -4.58 1.05
CA LYS A 52 -3.45 -5.69 1.62
C LYS A 52 -1.96 -5.53 1.35
N VAL A 53 -1.17 -5.54 2.41
CA VAL A 53 0.30 -5.45 2.38
C VAL A 53 0.88 -6.50 3.31
N ASN A 54 1.80 -7.34 2.81
CA ASN A 54 2.41 -8.45 3.57
C ASN A 54 1.38 -9.30 4.35
N GLY A 55 0.26 -9.63 3.70
CA GLY A 55 -0.80 -10.45 4.30
C GLY A 55 -1.74 -9.69 5.24
N ARG A 56 -1.43 -8.46 5.64
CA ARG A 56 -2.23 -7.65 6.56
C ARG A 56 -3.03 -6.58 5.81
N TRP A 57 -4.22 -6.26 6.31
CA TRP A 57 -5.02 -5.16 5.78
C TRP A 57 -4.65 -3.87 6.50
N VAL A 58 -4.29 -2.84 5.73
CA VAL A 58 -3.95 -1.51 6.24
C VAL A 58 -4.93 -0.48 5.73
N ARG A 59 -5.19 0.54 6.55
CA ARG A 59 -6.05 1.66 6.17
C ARG A 59 -5.26 2.62 5.27
N SER A 60 -5.91 3.05 4.19
CA SER A 60 -5.40 4.15 3.37
C SER A 60 -5.39 5.44 4.18
N LYS A 61 -4.25 6.12 4.18
CA LYS A 61 -4.12 7.47 4.76
C LYS A 61 -4.30 8.56 3.72
N SER A 62 -4.27 8.20 2.45
CA SER A 62 -4.48 9.11 1.32
C SER A 62 -5.93 9.11 0.84
N GLY A 63 -6.29 10.16 0.10
CA GLY A 63 -7.54 10.23 -0.66
C GLY A 63 -7.62 9.29 -1.87
N ASN A 64 -6.52 8.61 -2.22
CA ASN A 64 -6.49 7.62 -3.31
C ASN A 64 -5.84 6.31 -2.86
N PRO A 65 -6.62 5.41 -2.23
CA PRO A 65 -6.11 4.14 -1.73
C PRO A 65 -5.46 3.25 -2.77
N VAL A 66 -5.90 3.35 -4.03
CA VAL A 66 -5.37 2.54 -5.13
C VAL A 66 -3.95 2.96 -5.47
N PHE A 67 -3.69 4.27 -5.51
CA PHE A 67 -2.35 4.79 -5.77
C PHE A 67 -1.40 4.52 -4.60
N GLU A 68 -1.88 4.72 -3.37
CA GLU A 68 -1.10 4.39 -2.16
C GLU A 68 -0.71 2.91 -2.14
N ALA A 69 -1.68 2.02 -2.35
CA ALA A 69 -1.46 0.58 -2.41
C ALA A 69 -0.47 0.19 -3.53
N SER A 70 -0.56 0.83 -4.69
CA SER A 70 0.32 0.58 -5.83
C SER A 70 1.75 1.07 -5.58
N ALA A 71 1.91 2.25 -4.96
CA ALA A 71 3.23 2.74 -4.57
C ALA A 71 3.87 1.83 -3.50
N GLU A 72 3.10 1.43 -2.49
CA GLU A 72 3.59 0.61 -1.38
C GLU A 72 4.04 -0.78 -1.84
N VAL A 73 3.29 -1.44 -2.74
CA VAL A 73 3.73 -2.74 -3.28
C VAL A 73 4.98 -2.62 -4.14
N VAL A 74 5.14 -1.51 -4.89
CA VAL A 74 6.35 -1.25 -5.69
C VAL A 74 7.55 -1.01 -4.79
N LYS A 75 7.42 -0.16 -3.77
CA LYS A 75 8.49 0.13 -2.79
C LYS A 75 9.03 -1.14 -2.13
N ARG A 76 8.17 -2.12 -1.86
CA ARG A 76 8.56 -3.38 -1.20
C ARG A 76 9.15 -4.41 -2.15
N SER A 77 8.80 -4.34 -3.43
CA SER A 77 9.10 -5.41 -4.37
C SER A 77 10.26 -5.07 -5.31
N VAL A 78 10.48 -3.79 -5.58
CA VAL A 78 11.64 -3.30 -6.34
C VAL A 78 12.89 -3.38 -5.47
N LYS A 79 13.99 -3.81 -6.07
CA LYS A 79 15.32 -3.88 -5.43
C LYS A 79 16.33 -3.08 -6.25
N LEU A 80 17.31 -2.51 -5.56
CA LEU A 80 18.50 -1.96 -6.20
C LEU A 80 19.60 -3.01 -6.24
N THR A 81 20.38 -3.04 -7.32
CA THR A 81 21.54 -3.93 -7.50
C THR A 81 22.85 -3.36 -7.00
N GLY A 82 22.88 -2.06 -6.72
CA GLY A 82 24.02 -1.36 -6.13
C GLY A 82 23.56 -0.37 -5.06
N GLU A 83 24.37 0.66 -4.82
CA GLU A 83 24.10 1.66 -3.81
C GLU A 83 23.17 2.75 -4.35
N GLY A 84 22.27 3.25 -3.50
CA GLY A 84 21.37 4.34 -3.86
C GLY A 84 20.02 4.27 -3.17
N ALA A 85 19.11 5.12 -3.65
CA ALA A 85 17.73 5.17 -3.20
C ALA A 85 16.80 5.32 -4.41
N PHE A 86 15.52 5.02 -4.21
CA PHE A 86 14.52 5.21 -5.23
C PHE A 86 13.20 5.72 -4.68
N GLU A 87 12.42 6.34 -5.56
CA GLU A 87 11.05 6.76 -5.32
C GLU A 87 10.10 5.98 -6.23
N ALA A 88 8.91 5.69 -5.71
CA ALA A 88 7.82 5.06 -6.46
C ALA A 88 6.66 6.06 -6.57
N ILE A 89 6.36 6.49 -7.79
CA ILE A 89 5.44 7.58 -8.10
C ILE A 89 4.29 7.03 -8.96
N PRO A 90 3.08 6.88 -8.41
CA PRO A 90 1.91 6.52 -9.20
C PRO A 90 1.60 7.62 -10.23
N GLU A 91 1.54 7.26 -11.51
CA GLU A 91 1.31 8.23 -12.60
C GLU A 91 -0.14 8.25 -13.07
N GLY A 92 -0.84 7.12 -12.93
CA GLY A 92 -2.23 7.03 -13.35
C GLY A 92 -2.67 5.60 -13.66
N PHE A 93 -3.92 5.49 -14.08
CA PHE A 93 -4.49 4.22 -14.53
C PHE A 93 -4.06 3.93 -15.97
N SER A 94 -3.64 2.69 -16.26
CA SER A 94 -3.37 2.22 -17.63
C SER A 94 -4.50 1.40 -18.24
N GLY A 95 -5.67 1.35 -17.58
CA GLY A 95 -6.84 0.59 -18.00
C GLY A 95 -6.93 -0.79 -17.33
N ARG A 96 -8.10 -1.44 -17.44
CA ARG A 96 -8.39 -2.78 -16.88
C ARG A 96 -7.98 -2.96 -15.40
N GLY A 97 -8.11 -1.91 -14.59
CA GLY A 97 -7.74 -1.95 -13.18
C GLY A 97 -6.23 -1.99 -12.90
N ARG A 98 -5.40 -1.51 -13.83
CA ARG A 98 -3.95 -1.37 -13.62
C ARG A 98 -3.54 0.07 -13.34
N VAL A 99 -2.49 0.22 -12.54
CA VAL A 99 -1.85 1.50 -12.22
C VAL A 99 -0.42 1.46 -12.72
N LYS A 100 -0.01 2.50 -13.46
CA LYS A 100 1.39 2.74 -13.80
C LYS A 100 2.05 3.45 -12.63
N VAL A 101 3.17 2.88 -12.19
CA VAL A 101 4.03 3.45 -11.15
C VAL A 101 5.41 3.63 -11.75
N ARG A 102 5.88 4.87 -11.81
CA ARG A 102 7.23 5.20 -12.22
C ARG A 102 8.17 5.05 -11.04
N VAL A 103 9.27 4.36 -11.27
CA VAL A 103 10.36 4.15 -10.32
C VAL A 103 11.52 5.00 -10.77
N VAL A 104 11.97 5.91 -9.91
CA VAL A 104 13.12 6.78 -10.18
C VAL A 104 14.20 6.45 -9.16
N ALA A 105 15.28 5.83 -9.61
CA ALA A 105 16.43 5.52 -8.77
C ALA A 105 17.57 6.51 -9.02
N ARG A 106 18.29 6.85 -7.95
CA ARG A 106 19.57 7.55 -7.99
C ARG A 106 20.59 6.73 -7.22
N GLY A 107 21.70 6.41 -7.87
CA GLY A 107 22.69 5.52 -7.29
C GLY A 107 23.71 5.05 -8.32
N SER A 108 24.46 4.01 -7.96
CA SER A 108 25.46 3.39 -8.82
C SER A 108 25.48 1.87 -8.68
N VAL A 109 25.70 1.19 -9.79
CA VAL A 109 25.83 -0.28 -9.86
C VAL A 109 27.25 -0.77 -9.66
N HIS A 110 28.23 0.13 -9.63
CA HIS A 110 29.63 -0.23 -9.43
C HIS A 110 30.40 0.97 -8.81
N PRO A 111 31.31 0.77 -7.85
CA PRO A 111 32.02 1.87 -7.16
C PRO A 111 32.80 2.82 -8.08
N LEU A 112 33.25 2.33 -9.23
CA LEU A 112 33.96 3.15 -10.23
C LEU A 112 33.03 4.01 -11.09
N ILE A 113 31.73 3.73 -11.11
CA ILE A 113 30.75 4.49 -11.89
C ILE A 113 30.16 5.57 -10.98
N PRO A 114 30.23 6.86 -11.35
CA PRO A 114 29.55 7.92 -10.62
C PRO A 114 28.05 7.68 -10.52
N GLU A 115 27.42 8.26 -9.50
CA GLU A 115 25.97 8.15 -9.36
C GLU A 115 25.24 8.65 -10.60
N TYR A 116 24.22 7.90 -11.01
CA TYR A 116 23.39 8.23 -12.14
C TYR A 116 21.91 7.99 -11.82
N ARG A 117 21.06 8.53 -12.68
CA ARG A 117 19.61 8.36 -12.60
C ARG A 117 19.16 7.24 -13.52
N GLU A 118 18.41 6.29 -12.99
CA GLU A 118 17.74 5.25 -13.76
C GLU A 118 16.22 5.36 -13.54
N GLU A 119 15.44 5.20 -14.61
CA GLU A 119 13.99 5.19 -14.54
C GLU A 119 13.44 3.88 -15.09
N ALA A 120 12.36 3.41 -14.46
CA ALA A 120 11.61 2.30 -14.99
C ALA A 120 10.11 2.44 -14.67
N THR A 121 9.26 1.85 -15.50
CA THR A 121 7.81 1.87 -15.29
C THR A 121 7.32 0.48 -14.92
N VAL A 122 6.53 0.42 -13.86
CA VAL A 122 5.93 -0.82 -13.35
C VAL A 122 4.41 -0.72 -13.47
N GLU A 123 3.78 -1.76 -14.02
CA GLU A 123 2.33 -1.89 -13.97
C GLU A 123 1.92 -2.75 -12.77
N VAL A 124 1.06 -2.20 -11.92
CA VAL A 124 0.47 -2.90 -10.78
C VAL A 124 -0.98 -3.24 -11.10
N GLU A 125 -1.33 -4.52 -11.01
CA GLU A 125 -2.71 -5.00 -11.11
C GLU A 125 -3.46 -4.78 -9.79
N VAL A 126 -4.57 -4.05 -9.84
CA VAL A 126 -5.39 -3.76 -8.66
C VAL A 126 -6.60 -4.67 -8.66
N LYS A 127 -6.66 -5.58 -7.69
CA LYS A 127 -7.86 -6.40 -7.45
C LYS A 127 -8.76 -5.76 -6.42
N ARG A 128 -9.98 -5.47 -6.83
CA ARG A 128 -11.06 -4.97 -5.97
C ARG A 128 -11.72 -6.15 -5.26
N VAL A 129 -11.71 -6.15 -3.93
CA VAL A 129 -12.28 -7.22 -3.09
C VAL A 129 -12.96 -6.63 -1.86
N SER A 130 -13.54 -7.45 -0.98
CA SER A 130 -14.01 -7.02 0.34
C SER A 130 -12.99 -7.40 1.42
N CYS A 131 -12.61 -6.46 2.28
CA CYS A 131 -11.73 -6.78 3.40
C CYS A 131 -12.50 -7.57 4.48
N PRO A 132 -11.80 -8.30 5.37
CA PRO A 132 -12.45 -9.11 6.41
C PRO A 132 -13.44 -8.35 7.28
N ILE A 133 -13.15 -7.09 7.59
CA ILE A 133 -14.03 -6.23 8.42
C ILE A 133 -15.29 -5.86 7.66
N CYS A 134 -15.17 -5.44 6.40
CA CYS A 134 -16.35 -5.12 5.57
C CYS A 134 -17.20 -6.36 5.29
N ILE A 135 -16.59 -7.55 5.16
CA ILE A 135 -17.33 -8.83 5.06
C ILE A 135 -18.13 -9.06 6.35
N LYS A 136 -17.50 -8.95 7.53
CA LYS A 136 -18.18 -9.13 8.81
C LYS A 136 -19.34 -8.15 9.02
N MET A 137 -19.14 -6.87 8.70
CA MET A 137 -20.20 -5.86 8.79
C MET A 137 -21.36 -6.20 7.84
N ALA A 138 -21.06 -6.54 6.59
CA ALA A 138 -22.09 -6.89 5.60
C ALA A 138 -22.88 -8.15 5.98
N SER A 139 -22.24 -9.11 6.63
CA SER A 139 -22.88 -10.34 7.12
C SER A 139 -23.57 -10.17 8.48
N LYS A 140 -23.65 -8.94 9.02
CA LYS A 140 -24.17 -8.66 10.37
C LYS A 140 -23.47 -9.51 11.46
N TYR A 141 -22.18 -9.81 11.28
CA TYR A 141 -21.41 -10.57 12.25
C TYR A 141 -21.03 -9.68 13.43
N TYR A 142 -21.34 -10.15 14.64
CA TYR A 142 -20.93 -9.54 15.91
C TYR A 142 -20.45 -10.63 16.87
N VAL A 143 -19.67 -10.23 17.87
CA VAL A 143 -19.09 -11.14 18.88
C VAL A 143 -19.74 -11.01 20.25
N ALA A 144 -20.47 -9.92 20.48
CA ALA A 144 -21.14 -9.64 21.73
C ALA A 144 -22.35 -8.74 21.49
N THR A 145 -23.30 -8.79 22.43
CA THR A 145 -24.44 -7.86 22.52
C THR A 145 -24.30 -7.10 23.83
N VAL A 146 -24.45 -5.78 23.79
CA VAL A 146 -24.43 -4.93 24.99
C VAL A 146 -25.87 -4.56 25.34
N GLN A 147 -26.34 -5.08 26.46
CA GLN A 147 -27.72 -4.89 26.92
C GLN A 147 -27.78 -3.86 28.05
N VAL A 148 -28.49 -2.75 27.80
CA VAL A 148 -28.68 -1.69 28.79
C VAL A 148 -30.09 -1.78 29.37
N ARG A 149 -30.18 -1.78 30.70
CA ARG A 149 -31.43 -1.93 31.47
C ARG A 149 -31.50 -0.88 32.57
N ALA A 150 -32.71 -0.45 32.91
CA ALA A 150 -32.96 0.34 34.11
C ALA A 150 -33.56 -0.55 35.19
N GLU A 151 -33.13 -0.37 36.43
CA GLU A 151 -33.66 -1.12 37.56
C GLU A 151 -35.07 -0.64 37.92
N GLY A 152 -36.02 -1.57 38.02
CA GLY A 152 -37.40 -1.30 38.45
C GLY A 152 -38.25 -0.45 37.50
N ARG A 153 -37.75 -0.05 36.32
CA ARG A 153 -38.50 0.77 35.35
C ARG A 153 -37.99 0.60 33.92
N ARG A 154 -38.67 1.25 32.96
CA ARG A 154 -38.16 1.38 31.58
C ARG A 154 -37.19 2.55 31.46
N LEU A 155 -36.27 2.43 30.50
CA LEU A 155 -35.47 3.56 30.05
C LEU A 155 -36.39 4.63 29.47
N THR A 156 -36.13 5.89 29.81
CA THR A 156 -36.79 7.03 29.18
C THR A 156 -36.19 7.27 27.78
N ARG A 157 -36.93 7.95 26.91
CA ARG A 157 -36.42 8.32 25.57
C ARG A 157 -35.13 9.15 25.62
N ASN A 158 -35.01 10.01 26.63
CA ASN A 158 -33.82 10.84 26.82
C ASN A 158 -32.59 9.98 27.22
N GLU A 159 -32.78 9.00 28.10
CA GLU A 159 -31.72 8.06 28.48
C GLU A 159 -31.27 7.23 27.28
N VAL A 160 -32.20 6.66 26.51
CA VAL A 160 -31.88 5.90 25.29
C VAL A 160 -31.06 6.77 24.33
N THR A 161 -31.48 8.01 24.10
CA THR A 161 -30.77 8.94 23.20
C THR A 161 -29.35 9.25 23.71
N LEU A 162 -29.20 9.46 25.02
CA LEU A 162 -27.90 9.77 25.63
C LEU A 162 -26.95 8.58 25.57
N ILE A 163 -27.45 7.37 25.84
CA ILE A 163 -26.69 6.12 25.75
C ILE A 163 -26.26 5.87 24.29
N SER A 164 -27.18 5.99 23.33
CA SER A 164 -26.84 5.80 21.91
C SER A 164 -25.75 6.76 21.45
N ARG A 165 -25.83 8.04 21.83
CA ARG A 165 -24.77 9.03 21.54
C ARG A 165 -23.45 8.65 22.20
N LEU A 166 -23.48 8.15 23.43
CA LEU A 166 -22.27 7.72 24.13
C LEU A 166 -21.60 6.54 23.41
N VAL A 167 -22.38 5.53 23.00
CA VAL A 167 -21.89 4.39 22.22
C VAL A 167 -21.33 4.85 20.87
N GLU A 168 -22.06 5.68 20.13
CA GLU A 168 -21.61 6.24 18.85
C GLU A 168 -20.29 7.00 18.98
N ASN A 169 -20.14 7.80 20.05
CA ASN A 169 -18.90 8.54 20.31
C ASN A 169 -17.72 7.63 20.63
N ILE A 170 -17.93 6.58 21.43
CA ILE A 170 -16.89 5.59 21.75
C ILE A 170 -16.46 4.86 20.47
N VAL A 171 -17.43 4.35 19.71
CA VAL A 171 -17.18 3.62 18.46
C VAL A 171 -16.45 4.52 17.45
N SER A 172 -16.88 5.77 17.29
CA SER A 172 -16.24 6.70 16.34
C SER A 172 -14.76 6.95 16.66
N ARG A 173 -14.40 7.02 17.95
CA ARG A 173 -13.01 7.17 18.39
C ARG A 173 -12.20 5.89 18.15
N GLU A 174 -12.77 4.73 18.46
CA GLU A 174 -12.06 3.45 18.31
C GLU A 174 -11.93 3.01 16.84
N VAL A 175 -12.87 3.35 15.95
CA VAL A 175 -12.78 3.01 14.51
C VAL A 175 -11.52 3.59 13.85
N GLU A 176 -10.98 4.68 14.40
CA GLU A 176 -9.74 5.26 13.89
C GLU A 176 -8.53 4.35 14.08
N SER A 177 -8.44 3.66 15.23
CA SER A 177 -7.36 2.74 15.61
C SER A 177 -7.69 1.28 15.24
N ASP A 178 -8.90 0.82 15.54
CA ASP A 178 -9.41 -0.52 15.29
C ASP A 178 -10.80 -0.49 14.63
N ARG A 179 -10.81 -0.82 13.34
CA ARG A 179 -12.04 -0.91 12.56
C ARG A 179 -12.95 -2.08 12.92
N SER A 180 -12.53 -2.96 13.84
CA SER A 180 -13.41 -3.98 14.43
C SER A 180 -14.42 -3.39 15.41
N ALA A 181 -14.21 -2.15 15.88
CA ALA A 181 -15.20 -1.40 16.64
C ALA A 181 -16.34 -0.94 15.72
N TYR A 182 -17.43 -1.69 15.64
CA TYR A 182 -18.63 -1.27 14.93
C TYR A 182 -19.88 -1.82 15.63
N VAL A 183 -20.99 -1.08 15.52
CA VAL A 183 -22.31 -1.53 15.98
C VAL A 183 -23.04 -2.11 14.78
N VAL A 184 -23.52 -3.35 14.89
CA VAL A 184 -24.27 -4.03 13.82
C VAL A 184 -25.72 -3.59 13.81
N GLU A 185 -26.32 -3.52 15.00
CA GLU A 185 -27.74 -3.21 15.18
C GLU A 185 -27.90 -2.51 16.52
N ALA A 186 -28.83 -1.55 16.59
CA ALA A 186 -29.20 -0.88 17.83
C ALA A 186 -30.72 -0.88 17.90
N LYS A 187 -31.31 -1.51 18.93
CA LYS A 187 -32.76 -1.69 19.01
C LYS A 187 -33.31 -1.61 20.43
N GLU A 188 -34.50 -1.05 20.53
CA GLU A 188 -35.30 -1.09 21.76
C GLU A 188 -35.94 -2.48 21.90
N VAL A 189 -35.83 -3.06 23.08
CA VAL A 189 -36.37 -4.38 23.42
C VAL A 189 -37.23 -4.28 24.67
N GLY A 190 -38.05 -5.31 24.93
CA GLY A 190 -38.87 -5.36 26.14
C GLY A 190 -38.02 -5.23 27.42
N GLY A 191 -38.03 -4.05 28.04
CA GLY A 191 -37.29 -3.77 29.27
C GLY A 191 -35.94 -3.04 29.10
N GLY A 192 -35.53 -2.67 27.88
CA GLY A 192 -34.30 -1.90 27.70
C GLY A 192 -33.87 -1.68 26.25
N PHE A 193 -32.56 -1.54 26.05
CA PHE A 193 -31.97 -1.27 24.74
C PHE A 193 -30.74 -2.15 24.50
N ASP A 194 -30.61 -2.71 23.30
CA ASP A 194 -29.55 -3.64 22.92
C ASP A 194 -28.72 -3.06 21.76
N PHE A 195 -27.40 -3.20 21.85
CA PHE A 195 -26.40 -2.88 20.81
C PHE A 195 -25.63 -4.14 20.38
#